data_AF-A0A0F3IJ35-F1
#
_entry.id   AF-A0A0F3IJ35-F1
#
_cell.length_a   1.000
_cell.length_b   1.000
_cell.length_c   1.000
_cell.angle_alpha   90.00
_cell.angle_beta   90.00
_cell.angle_gamma   90.00
#
_symmetry.space_group_name_H-M   'P 1'
#
loop_
_entity.id
_entity.type
_entity.pdbx_description
1 polymer ?
#
loop_
_entity_poly.entity_id
_entity_poly.type
_entity_poly.pdbx_seq_one_letter_code
_entity_poly.pdbx_strand_id
1 'polypeptide(L)'
;MPAIFYQNKVLKCQNTKAVDFLVLQQNRQLWIAVKNFRNYAEESRLRLDPDENKVPGLTKTREHVKENGWEQKVTVARKQLFIADEIALKVRDTCAGVFAATLNEIVELQAFSIAVQQKLPVHIVLFLQQDETLDRAADFRRLAQRIADKIQQQLIFINLTVEFVNRYTLSTDAQWRVA
;
A
#
# COMPACT_ATOMS: atom_id res chain seq x y z
N MET A 1 -5.46 4.64 -26.04
CA MET A 1 -6.73 4.12 -25.47
C MET A 1 -6.99 4.84 -24.15
N PRO A 2 -8.24 5.15 -23.80
CA PRO A 2 -8.55 5.81 -22.54
C PRO A 2 -8.27 4.87 -21.35
N ALA A 3 -7.54 5.35 -20.35
CA ALA A 3 -7.41 4.67 -19.07
C ALA A 3 -8.67 4.95 -18.24
N ILE A 4 -9.32 3.90 -17.72
CA ILE A 4 -10.44 4.03 -16.79
C ILE A 4 -9.86 4.23 -15.39
N PHE A 5 -10.19 5.36 -14.76
CA PHE A 5 -9.77 5.68 -13.40
C PHE A 5 -10.95 5.50 -12.45
N TYR A 6 -10.71 4.76 -11.36
CA TYR A 6 -11.67 4.62 -10.28
C TYR A 6 -11.06 5.14 -8.98
N GLN A 7 -11.80 6.00 -8.27
CA GLN A 7 -11.49 6.45 -6.91
C GLN A 7 -12.57 5.91 -5.97
N ASN A 8 -12.14 5.24 -4.91
CA ASN A 8 -13.03 4.56 -3.99
C ASN A 8 -13.94 5.54 -3.20
N LYS A 9 -15.25 5.29 -3.19
CA LYS A 9 -16.27 5.97 -2.33
C LYS A 9 -17.09 4.95 -1.51
N VAL A 10 -16.45 3.95 -0.91
CA VAL A 10 -17.16 2.99 -0.03
C VAL A 10 -17.39 3.60 1.36
N LEU A 11 -18.63 3.99 1.65
CA LEU A 11 -19.06 4.53 2.95
C LEU A 11 -19.44 3.45 3.99
N LYS A 12 -19.74 2.22 3.58
CA LYS A 12 -20.31 1.16 4.44
C LYS A 12 -19.33 0.09 4.93
N CYS A 13 -18.07 0.12 4.51
CA CYS A 13 -17.04 -0.82 4.96
C CYS A 13 -16.07 -0.12 5.92
N GLN A 14 -16.48 0.01 7.18
CA GLN A 14 -15.64 0.59 8.22
C GLN A 14 -14.31 -0.19 8.30
N ASN A 15 -13.19 0.53 8.39
CA ASN A 15 -11.81 0.01 8.45
C ASN A 15 -11.24 -0.65 7.18
N THR A 16 -11.97 -0.76 6.06
CA THR A 16 -11.34 -1.19 4.79
C THR A 16 -10.46 -0.08 4.22
N LYS A 17 -9.29 -0.44 3.69
CA LYS A 17 -8.40 0.47 2.96
C LYS A 17 -8.32 0.04 1.51
N ALA A 18 -8.30 0.94 0.55
CA ALA A 18 -8.06 0.58 -0.85
C ALA A 18 -6.82 1.26 -1.40
N VAL A 19 -6.31 0.72 -2.51
CA VAL A 19 -5.40 1.48 -3.38
C VAL A 19 -6.11 2.72 -3.90
N ASP A 20 -5.32 3.74 -4.23
CA ASP A 20 -5.86 5.06 -4.55
C ASP A 20 -6.41 5.10 -5.99
N PHE A 21 -5.80 4.31 -6.89
CA PHE A 21 -6.28 4.12 -8.26
C PHE A 21 -6.22 2.67 -8.72
N LEU A 22 -7.21 2.29 -9.53
CA LEU A 22 -7.20 1.09 -10.35
C LEU A 22 -7.12 1.51 -11.81
N VAL A 23 -6.23 0.88 -12.57
CA VAL A 23 -6.09 1.10 -14.02
C VAL A 23 -5.96 -0.24 -14.73
N LEU A 24 -6.70 -0.39 -15.82
CA LEU A 24 -6.61 -1.56 -16.69
C LEU A 24 -5.80 -1.21 -17.94
N GLN A 25 -4.75 -1.99 -18.21
CA GLN A 25 -4.03 -2.00 -19.49
C GLN A 25 -4.24 -3.36 -20.16
N GLN A 26 -4.02 -3.43 -21.48
CA GLN A 26 -4.45 -4.56 -22.35
C GLN A 26 -4.18 -5.98 -21.80
N ASN A 27 -3.10 -6.18 -21.04
CA ASN A 27 -2.70 -7.47 -20.50
C ASN A 27 -2.36 -7.44 -19.00
N ARG A 28 -2.68 -6.35 -18.29
CA ARG A 28 -2.29 -6.19 -16.88
C ARG A 28 -3.15 -5.18 -16.13
N GLN A 29 -3.16 -5.30 -14.82
CA GLN A 29 -3.82 -4.38 -13.91
C GLN A 29 -2.76 -3.54 -13.20
N LEU A 30 -2.91 -2.21 -13.14
CA LEU A 30 -2.07 -1.34 -12.32
C LEU A 30 -2.86 -0.89 -11.10
N TRP A 31 -2.36 -1.21 -9.91
CA TRP A 31 -2.97 -0.89 -8.63
C TRP A 31 -2.07 0.10 -7.92
N ILE A 32 -2.49 1.35 -7.87
CA ILE A 32 -1.59 2.45 -7.56
C ILE A 32 -1.92 2.97 -6.17
N ALA A 33 -0.91 3.03 -5.30
CA ALA A 33 -1.02 3.75 -4.04
C ALA A 33 0.03 4.86 -3.94
N VAL A 34 -0.39 6.01 -3.42
CA VAL A 34 0.41 7.22 -3.35
C VAL A 34 0.66 7.58 -1.89
N LYS A 35 1.93 7.72 -1.52
CA LYS A 35 2.41 8.10 -0.19
C LYS A 35 3.43 9.22 -0.31
N ASN A 36 3.01 10.41 0.08
CA ASN A 36 3.90 11.57 0.18
C ASN A 36 4.24 11.81 1.65
N PHE A 37 5.51 11.66 2.01
CA PHE A 37 6.07 11.95 3.34
C PHE A 37 6.88 13.24 3.35
N ARG A 38 6.92 14.00 2.26
CA ARG A 38 7.58 15.30 2.23
C ARG A 38 7.01 16.20 3.33
N ASN A 39 7.89 16.89 4.04
CA ASN A 39 7.61 17.70 5.24
C ASN A 39 7.19 16.90 6.50
N TYR A 40 7.10 15.56 6.42
CA TYR A 40 6.78 14.67 7.54
C TYR A 40 7.72 13.45 7.59
N ALA A 41 8.95 13.62 7.09
CA ALA A 41 9.89 12.51 6.89
C ALA A 41 10.27 11.88 8.24
N GLU A 42 10.49 12.70 9.27
CA GLU A 42 10.84 12.24 10.62
C GLU A 42 9.69 11.46 11.27
N GLU A 43 8.46 11.97 11.21
CA GLU A 43 7.29 11.27 11.75
C GLU A 43 7.00 9.98 10.99
N SER A 44 7.25 9.98 9.67
CA SER A 44 7.00 8.84 8.80
C SER A 44 8.12 7.80 8.83
N ARG A 45 9.29 8.12 9.40
CA ARG A 45 10.46 7.22 9.45
C ARG A 45 10.14 5.88 10.09
N LEU A 46 9.34 5.88 11.16
CA LEU A 46 8.91 4.66 11.85
C LEU A 46 7.98 3.80 10.99
N ARG A 47 7.30 4.36 9.98
CA ARG A 47 6.48 3.61 9.02
C ARG A 47 7.32 2.89 7.97
N LEU A 48 8.61 3.14 7.92
CA LEU A 48 9.57 2.52 6.99
C LEU A 48 10.47 1.47 7.67
N ASP A 49 10.36 1.34 9.00
CA ASP A 49 11.05 0.31 9.78
C ASP A 49 10.04 -0.77 10.22
N PRO A 50 10.30 -2.06 9.93
CA PRO A 50 9.47 -3.16 10.41
C PRO A 50 9.65 -3.44 11.91
N ASP A 51 10.71 -2.97 12.56
CA ASP A 51 10.98 -3.23 13.97
C ASP A 51 10.09 -2.35 14.88
N GLU A 52 9.08 -2.99 15.46
CA GLU A 52 8.12 -2.34 16.37
C GLU A 52 8.75 -1.84 17.66
N ASN A 53 9.87 -2.41 18.11
CA ASN A 53 10.52 -2.01 19.37
C ASN A 53 11.13 -0.60 19.27
N LYS A 54 11.39 -0.14 18.05
CA LYS A 54 11.88 1.22 17.78
C LYS A 54 10.79 2.28 17.85
N VAL A 55 9.52 1.89 18.01
CA VAL A 55 8.39 2.81 18.16
C VAL A 55 8.23 3.16 19.64
N PRO A 56 8.72 4.31 20.14
CA PRO A 56 8.84 4.54 21.58
C PRO A 56 7.49 4.53 22.30
N GLY A 57 6.44 5.02 21.65
CA GLY A 57 5.07 4.98 22.18
C GLY A 57 4.55 3.55 22.35
N LEU A 58 4.89 2.64 21.44
CA LEU A 58 4.44 1.25 21.50
C LEU A 58 5.10 0.50 22.64
N THR A 59 6.42 0.66 22.81
CA THR A 59 7.17 0.04 23.90
C THR A 59 6.65 0.49 25.26
N LYS A 60 6.49 1.80 25.47
CA LYS A 60 5.93 2.36 26.71
C LYS A 60 4.51 1.84 27.01
N THR A 61 3.65 1.71 25.99
CA THR A 61 2.30 1.18 26.20
C THR A 61 2.32 -0.31 26.55
N ARG A 62 3.21 -1.11 25.95
CA ARG A 62 3.38 -2.53 26.30
C ARG A 62 3.86 -2.70 27.74
N GLU A 63 4.84 -1.90 28.16
CA GLU A 63 5.32 -1.86 29.55
C GLU A 63 4.18 -1.52 30.52
N HIS A 64 3.42 -0.48 30.22
CA HIS A 64 2.26 -0.08 31.03
C HIS A 64 1.18 -1.17 31.12
N VAL A 65 0.87 -1.84 30.00
CA VAL A 65 -0.09 -2.96 29.98
C VAL A 65 0.42 -4.13 30.84
N LYS A 66 1.73 -4.38 30.83
CA LYS A 66 2.37 -5.41 31.64
C LYS A 66 2.35 -5.07 33.13
N GLU A 67 2.72 -3.85 33.50
CA GLU A 67 2.70 -3.36 34.88
C GLU A 67 1.32 -3.48 35.54
N ASN A 68 0.25 -3.31 34.74
CA ASN A 68 -1.13 -3.43 35.22
C ASN A 68 -1.72 -4.85 35.08
N GLY A 69 -0.95 -5.83 34.60
CA GLY A 69 -1.42 -7.21 34.43
C GLY A 69 -2.52 -7.39 33.37
N TRP A 70 -2.51 -6.54 32.33
CA TRP A 70 -3.53 -6.52 31.28
C TRP A 70 -3.14 -7.28 30.00
N GLU A 71 -2.00 -7.96 29.98
CA GLU A 71 -1.43 -8.61 28.79
C GLU A 71 -2.38 -9.64 28.12
N GLN A 72 -3.28 -10.25 28.90
CA GLN A 72 -4.30 -11.19 28.41
C GLN A 72 -5.63 -10.52 28.04
N LYS A 73 -5.79 -9.23 28.33
CA LYS A 73 -7.03 -8.47 28.15
C LYS A 73 -6.95 -7.46 27.00
N VAL A 74 -5.75 -7.01 26.66
CA VAL A 74 -5.53 -5.93 25.69
C VAL A 74 -4.42 -6.29 24.72
N THR A 75 -4.68 -6.12 23.43
CA THR A 75 -3.66 -6.20 22.38
C THR A 75 -3.11 -4.82 22.08
N VAL A 76 -1.80 -4.65 22.21
CA VAL A 76 -1.12 -3.39 21.88
C VAL A 76 -0.49 -3.49 20.48
N ALA A 77 -0.89 -2.58 19.60
CA ALA A 77 -0.39 -2.49 18.23
C ALA A 77 0.02 -1.05 17.88
N ARG A 78 0.91 -0.90 16.90
CA ARG A 78 1.29 0.41 16.37
C ARG A 78 0.10 1.13 15.74
N LYS A 79 -0.11 2.40 16.10
CA LYS A 79 -1.18 3.24 15.54
C LYS A 79 -1.02 3.44 14.02
N GLN A 80 0.19 3.72 13.56
CA GLN A 80 0.51 3.85 12.14
C GLN A 80 1.28 2.62 11.70
N LEU A 81 0.70 1.81 10.82
CA LEU A 81 1.30 0.57 10.32
C LEU A 81 2.64 0.79 9.61
N PHE A 82 3.47 -0.25 9.61
CA PHE A 82 4.58 -0.36 8.67
C PHE A 82 4.01 -0.31 7.25
N ILE A 83 4.69 0.39 6.35
CA ILE A 83 4.14 0.67 5.02
C ILE A 83 3.86 -0.61 4.23
N ALA A 84 4.68 -1.66 4.36
CA ALA A 84 4.42 -2.93 3.69
C ALA A 84 3.08 -3.53 4.14
N ASP A 85 2.81 -3.52 5.44
CA ASP A 85 1.59 -4.11 6.02
C ASP A 85 0.36 -3.27 5.64
N GLU A 86 0.50 -1.94 5.60
CA GLU A 86 -0.57 -1.05 5.13
C GLU A 86 -0.90 -1.28 3.66
N ILE A 87 0.11 -1.41 2.80
CA ILE A 87 -0.11 -1.68 1.38
C ILE A 87 -0.69 -3.09 1.17
N ALA A 88 -0.18 -4.10 1.86
CA ALA A 88 -0.73 -5.45 1.79
C ALA A 88 -2.20 -5.50 2.22
N LEU A 89 -2.57 -4.77 3.28
CA LEU A 89 -3.97 -4.58 3.67
C LEU A 89 -4.78 -3.89 2.56
N LYS A 90 -4.29 -2.77 2.02
CA LYS A 90 -4.95 -2.05 0.90
C LYS A 90 -5.22 -2.96 -0.29
N VAL A 91 -4.26 -3.81 -0.66
CA VAL A 91 -4.39 -4.72 -1.79
C VAL A 91 -5.43 -5.80 -1.51
N ARG A 92 -5.38 -6.45 -0.34
CA ARG A 92 -6.37 -7.48 0.04
C ARG A 92 -7.80 -6.92 0.07
N ASP A 93 -7.97 -5.76 0.67
CA ASP A 93 -9.26 -5.08 0.75
C ASP A 93 -9.74 -4.60 -0.63
N THR A 94 -8.82 -4.20 -1.52
CA THR A 94 -9.14 -3.90 -2.92
C THR A 94 -9.62 -5.16 -3.67
N CYS A 95 -8.95 -6.31 -3.49
CA CYS A 95 -9.43 -7.59 -4.04
C CYS A 95 -10.83 -7.92 -3.53
N ALA A 96 -11.05 -7.79 -2.22
CA ALA A 96 -12.36 -8.04 -1.61
C ALA A 96 -13.43 -7.08 -2.16
N GLY A 97 -13.08 -5.80 -2.35
CA GLY A 97 -13.95 -4.79 -2.95
C GLY A 97 -14.32 -5.11 -4.40
N VAL A 98 -13.36 -5.49 -5.24
CA VAL A 98 -13.61 -5.91 -6.63
C VAL A 98 -14.46 -7.18 -6.68
N PHE A 99 -14.20 -8.14 -5.80
CA PHE A 99 -15.02 -9.35 -5.70
C PHE A 99 -16.46 -9.02 -5.28
N ALA A 100 -16.65 -8.24 -4.22
CA ALA A 100 -17.97 -7.81 -3.76
C ALA A 100 -18.72 -6.99 -4.82
N ALA A 101 -18.02 -6.14 -5.57
CA ALA A 101 -18.58 -5.39 -6.69
C ALA A 101 -19.13 -6.31 -7.80
N THR A 102 -18.50 -7.47 -8.00
CA THR A 102 -18.98 -8.50 -8.94
C THR A 102 -20.33 -9.07 -8.48
N LEU A 103 -20.47 -9.37 -7.19
CA LEU A 103 -21.70 -9.91 -6.62
C LEU A 103 -22.87 -8.90 -6.62
N ASN A 104 -22.56 -7.61 -6.62
CA ASN A 104 -23.53 -6.52 -6.57
C ASN A 104 -23.68 -5.78 -7.92
N GLU A 105 -23.13 -6.34 -8.99
CA GLU A 105 -23.25 -5.81 -10.36
C GLU A 105 -22.85 -4.33 -10.50
N ILE A 106 -21.78 -3.92 -9.80
CA ILE A 106 -21.26 -2.55 -9.87
C ILE A 106 -20.53 -2.34 -11.19
N VAL A 107 -21.19 -1.65 -12.12
CA VAL A 107 -20.76 -1.47 -13.51
C VAL A 107 -19.37 -0.85 -13.62
N GLU A 108 -19.05 0.14 -12.77
CA GLU A 108 -17.77 0.84 -12.80
C GLU A 108 -16.55 -0.05 -12.50
N LEU A 109 -16.77 -1.17 -11.80
CA LEU A 109 -15.71 -2.12 -11.43
C LEU A 109 -15.73 -3.40 -12.26
N GLN A 110 -16.72 -3.58 -13.15
CA GLN A 110 -16.91 -4.81 -13.92
C GLN A 110 -15.66 -5.21 -14.73
N ALA A 111 -15.00 -4.23 -15.37
CA ALA A 111 -13.77 -4.49 -16.14
C ALA A 111 -12.63 -5.04 -15.26
N PHE A 112 -12.52 -4.59 -14.01
CA PHE A 112 -11.51 -5.07 -13.06
C PHE A 112 -11.89 -6.45 -12.51
N SER A 113 -13.17 -6.71 -12.27
CA SER A 113 -13.66 -8.03 -11.90
C SER A 113 -13.31 -9.08 -12.96
N ILE A 114 -13.53 -8.77 -14.24
CA ILE A 114 -13.17 -9.63 -15.36
C ILE A 114 -11.65 -9.84 -15.40
N ALA A 115 -10.85 -8.78 -15.24
CA ALA A 115 -9.40 -8.89 -15.23
C ALA A 115 -8.86 -9.79 -14.10
N VAL A 116 -9.45 -9.70 -12.90
CA VAL A 116 -9.13 -10.59 -11.77
C VAL A 116 -9.53 -12.03 -12.06
N GLN A 117 -10.71 -12.28 -12.63
CA GLN A 117 -11.16 -13.62 -13.03
C GLN A 117 -10.25 -14.23 -14.11
N GLN A 118 -9.77 -13.42 -15.04
CA GLN A 118 -8.78 -13.80 -16.06
C GLN A 118 -7.35 -13.96 -15.51
N LYS A 119 -7.14 -13.70 -14.21
CA LYS A 119 -5.84 -13.79 -13.53
C LYS A 119 -4.77 -12.90 -14.18
N LEU A 120 -5.18 -11.76 -14.75
CA LEU A 120 -4.24 -10.80 -15.32
C LEU A 120 -3.26 -10.33 -14.23
N PRO A 121 -1.95 -10.23 -14.52
CA PRO A 121 -0.95 -9.78 -13.56
C PRO A 121 -1.33 -8.43 -12.93
N VAL A 122 -1.16 -8.33 -11.61
CA VAL A 122 -1.34 -7.10 -10.85
C VAL A 122 0.02 -6.44 -10.63
N HIS A 123 0.20 -5.22 -11.11
CA HIS A 123 1.38 -4.41 -10.82
C HIS A 123 1.00 -3.35 -9.79
N ILE A 124 1.55 -3.48 -8.59
CA ILE A 124 1.39 -2.48 -7.56
C ILE A 124 2.43 -1.39 -7.80
N VAL A 125 1.98 -0.16 -8.04
CA VAL A 125 2.87 1.00 -8.19
C VAL A 125 2.74 1.88 -6.96
N LEU A 126 3.84 2.05 -6.24
CA LEU A 126 3.90 2.81 -5.00
C LEU A 126 4.71 4.08 -5.22
N PHE A 127 4.00 5.21 -5.21
CA PHE A 127 4.65 6.50 -5.20
C PHE A 127 5.08 6.82 -3.78
N LEU A 128 6.40 6.87 -3.55
CA LEU A 128 6.99 7.19 -2.27
C LEU A 128 7.92 8.39 -2.42
N GLN A 129 7.54 9.51 -1.84
CA GLN A 129 8.36 10.72 -1.80
C GLN A 129 8.69 11.05 -0.34
N GLN A 130 9.98 11.18 -0.01
CA GLN A 130 10.45 11.43 1.37
C GLN A 130 11.12 12.80 1.48
N ASP A 131 12.39 12.89 1.09
CA ASP A 131 13.20 14.11 1.06
C ASP A 131 14.29 14.01 -0.01
N GLU A 132 14.96 15.13 -0.32
CA GLU A 132 15.94 15.22 -1.41
C GLU A 132 17.15 14.29 -1.27
N THR A 133 17.49 13.88 -0.05
CA THR A 133 18.61 12.97 0.23
C THR A 133 18.17 11.51 0.12
N LEU A 134 17.07 11.14 0.78
CA LEU A 134 16.54 9.79 0.81
C LEU A 134 15.89 9.36 -0.51
N ASP A 135 15.45 10.31 -1.33
CA ASP A 135 14.88 10.04 -2.64
C ASP A 135 15.95 9.79 -3.73
N ARG A 136 17.24 9.94 -3.40
CA ARG A 136 18.35 9.60 -4.32
C ARG A 136 18.33 8.11 -4.64
N ALA A 137 18.63 7.77 -5.89
CA ALA A 137 18.42 6.43 -6.44
C ALA A 137 19.12 5.29 -5.65
N ALA A 138 20.28 5.53 -5.05
CA ALA A 138 21.03 4.51 -4.30
C ALA A 138 20.28 4.07 -3.02
N ASP A 139 19.92 5.03 -2.16
CA ASP A 139 19.26 4.76 -0.89
C ASP A 139 17.79 4.36 -1.08
N PHE A 140 17.11 5.04 -2.02
CA PHE A 140 15.72 4.76 -2.35
C PHE A 140 15.52 3.32 -2.84
N ARG A 141 16.38 2.83 -3.76
CA ARG A 141 16.24 1.47 -4.32
C ARG A 141 16.36 0.39 -3.26
N ARG A 142 17.32 0.51 -2.33
CA ARG A 142 17.52 -0.51 -1.29
C ARG A 142 16.33 -0.58 -0.35
N LEU A 143 15.83 0.57 0.10
CA LEU A 143 14.64 0.65 0.94
C LEU A 143 13.41 0.10 0.21
N ALA A 144 13.19 0.56 -1.02
CA ALA A 144 12.11 0.14 -1.89
C ALA A 144 12.08 -1.38 -2.09
N GLN A 145 13.22 -1.99 -2.44
CA GLN A 145 13.31 -3.42 -2.69
C GLN A 145 12.91 -4.22 -1.44
N ARG A 146 13.46 -3.87 -0.27
CA ARG A 146 13.13 -4.56 0.99
C ARG A 146 11.63 -4.50 1.31
N ILE A 147 11.00 -3.34 1.08
CA ILE A 147 9.56 -3.18 1.32
C ILE A 147 8.76 -3.95 0.27
N ALA A 148 9.17 -3.89 -1.00
CA ALA A 148 8.54 -4.61 -2.10
C ALA A 148 8.56 -6.13 -1.85
N ASP A 149 9.70 -6.69 -1.47
CA ASP A 149 9.85 -8.11 -1.14
C ASP A 149 8.89 -8.51 -0.02
N LYS A 150 8.77 -7.68 1.03
CA LYS A 150 7.86 -7.95 2.14
C LYS A 150 6.39 -7.89 1.72
N ILE A 151 6.00 -6.97 0.83
CA ILE A 151 4.64 -6.91 0.26
C ILE A 151 4.37 -8.16 -0.59
N GLN A 152 5.30 -8.54 -1.46
CA GLN A 152 5.17 -9.73 -2.31
C GLN A 152 5.03 -11.00 -1.49
N GLN A 153 5.84 -11.15 -0.44
CA GLN A 153 5.73 -12.28 0.49
C GLN A 153 4.36 -12.36 1.16
N GLN A 154 3.81 -11.23 1.61
CA GLN A 154 2.48 -11.18 2.24
C GLN A 154 1.33 -11.48 1.27
N LEU A 155 1.56 -11.31 -0.03
CA LEU A 155 0.57 -11.41 -1.09
C LEU A 155 0.92 -12.52 -2.10
N ILE A 156 1.70 -13.52 -1.68
CA ILE A 156 2.22 -14.60 -2.55
C ILE A 156 1.12 -15.38 -3.29
N PHE A 157 -0.11 -15.32 -2.79
CA PHE A 157 -1.28 -15.95 -3.39
C PHE A 157 -1.89 -15.14 -4.56
N ILE A 158 -1.37 -13.95 -4.86
CA ILE A 158 -1.78 -13.10 -5.98
C ILE A 158 -0.64 -13.07 -7.00
N ASN A 159 -0.96 -13.22 -8.30
CA ASN A 159 0.00 -13.00 -9.39
C ASN A 159 0.33 -11.50 -9.49
N LEU A 160 1.29 -11.04 -8.69
CA LEU A 160 1.63 -9.63 -8.61
C LEU A 160 3.12 -9.31 -8.65
N THR A 161 3.41 -8.07 -9.02
CA THR A 161 4.71 -7.42 -8.85
C THR A 161 4.53 -6.10 -8.12
N VAL A 162 5.60 -5.58 -7.54
CA VAL A 162 5.59 -4.33 -6.77
C VAL A 162 6.72 -3.45 -7.26
N GLU A 163 6.39 -2.21 -7.59
CA GLU A 163 7.33 -1.19 -8.04
C GLU A 163 7.20 0.04 -7.16
N PHE A 164 8.32 0.57 -6.68
CA PHE A 164 8.37 1.86 -6.01
C PHE A 164 8.95 2.91 -6.94
N VAL A 165 8.24 4.02 -7.05
CA VAL A 165 8.64 5.15 -7.88
C VAL A 165 8.61 6.45 -7.08
N ASN A 166 9.48 7.37 -7.45
CA ASN A 166 9.47 8.75 -6.97
C ASN A 166 9.73 9.69 -8.16
N ARG A 167 9.79 11.01 -7.92
CA ARG A 167 10.04 11.98 -9.01
C ARG A 167 11.32 11.74 -9.82
N TYR A 168 12.30 11.03 -9.27
CA TYR A 168 13.61 10.78 -9.89
C TYR A 168 13.70 9.41 -10.55
N THR A 169 12.90 8.43 -10.10
CA THR A 169 12.92 7.06 -10.64
C THR A 169 11.74 6.75 -11.56
N LEU A 170 10.70 7.59 -11.57
CA LEU A 170 9.60 7.47 -12.53
C LEU A 170 10.14 7.63 -13.96
N SER A 171 9.78 6.71 -14.86
CA SER A 171 10.19 6.76 -16.26
C SER A 171 9.82 8.09 -16.91
N THR A 172 10.67 8.64 -17.78
CA THR A 172 10.34 9.83 -18.58
C THR A 172 9.18 9.59 -19.54
N ASP A 173 8.91 8.33 -19.89
CA ASP A 173 7.78 7.93 -20.74
C ASP A 173 6.47 7.83 -19.95
N ALA A 174 6.56 7.88 -18.61
CA ALA A 174 5.41 8.07 -17.77
C ALA A 174 4.81 9.44 -18.15
N GLN A 175 3.69 9.45 -18.87
CA GLN A 175 2.87 10.64 -19.17
C GLN A 175 2.29 11.34 -17.91
N TRP A 176 2.86 11.11 -16.73
CA TRP A 176 2.42 11.53 -15.42
C TRP A 176 3.65 12.06 -14.68
N ARG A 177 3.49 13.22 -14.03
CA ARG A 177 4.56 13.89 -13.29
C ARG A 177 4.14 14.00 -11.83
N VAL A 178 5.06 13.69 -10.92
CA VAL A 178 4.87 13.91 -9.47
C VAL A 178 5.31 15.34 -9.18
N ALA A 179 4.35 16.22 -8.87
CA ALA A 179 4.60 17.61 -8.46
C ALA A 179 4.90 17.70 -6.95
#